data_AF-A0A223D5A3-F1
#
_entry.id   AF-A0A223D5A3-F1
#
_cell.length_a   1.000
_cell.length_b   1.000
_cell.length_c   1.000
_cell.angle_alpha   90.00
_cell.angle_beta   90.00
_cell.angle_gamma   90.00
#
_symmetry.space_group_name_H-M   'P 1'
#
loop_
_entity.id
_entity.type
_entity.pdbx_description
1 polymer ?
#
loop_
_entity_poly.entity_id
_entity_poly.type
_entity_poly.pdbx_seq_one_letter_code
_entity_poly.pdbx_strand_id
1 'polypeptide(L)'
;MQNPFENPPRTTRQLPFTGIEFGGVREAPPIAQLRGELNQHLFALTADLPEPLCAEAHQVLRGYSGGDGDFYRLFYTPIWSFLHWVPEASGQAADAILLQEAQKAHAMSLFLYLWDDHLSDHLLPVDLLRLQVRTLAWQSFASRSRSLCKRIGTNPSLPDWHANSYLASLHRPRHVLNLEDYCQQFQQQVSIWTVVPYLLGSVVGGDESASALARLIMNFAVAWRLLDDVQDIEHDLLRGTESAVWIELDPSGKELWAACHSQPQSAEAWAELVQHIQGSGCLQRLLHLIDCNLQTASATAAAQGWFGIVQELEQCRQGIGIRPKR
;
A
#
# COMPACT_ATOMS: atom_id res chain seq x y z
N MET A 1 -15.00 22.62 8.74
CA MET A 1 -14.31 21.41 9.20
C MET A 1 -13.36 21.01 8.10
N GLN A 2 -12.05 21.03 8.36
CA GLN A 2 -11.05 20.47 7.44
C GLN A 2 -11.37 18.98 7.24
N ASN A 3 -11.25 18.48 6.01
CA ASN A 3 -11.35 17.05 5.75
C ASN A 3 -10.16 16.37 6.46
N PRO A 4 -10.39 15.52 7.48
CA PRO A 4 -9.28 14.87 8.19
C PRO A 4 -8.54 13.83 7.32
N PHE A 5 -8.98 13.62 6.07
CA PHE A 5 -8.47 12.61 5.15
C PHE A 5 -7.74 13.20 3.93
N GLU A 6 -7.16 14.41 4.02
CA GLU A 6 -6.12 14.80 3.05
C GLU A 6 -4.91 13.88 3.26
N ASN A 7 -4.86 12.79 2.49
CA ASN A 7 -3.72 11.89 2.39
C ASN A 7 -3.03 12.17 1.03
N PRO A 8 -1.73 12.50 1.02
CA PRO A 8 -0.86 12.68 2.19
C PRO A 8 -1.21 13.94 3.00
N PRO A 9 -1.05 13.90 4.33
CA PRO A 9 -1.15 15.10 5.14
C PRO A 9 -0.17 16.12 4.56
N ARG A 10 -0.64 17.35 4.33
CA ARG A 10 0.20 18.36 3.69
C ARG A 10 1.33 18.72 4.64
N THR A 11 2.56 18.37 4.25
CA THR A 11 3.76 18.91 4.88
C THR A 11 3.65 20.43 4.88
N THR A 12 3.77 21.04 6.06
CA THR A 12 3.72 22.50 6.16
C THR A 12 4.99 23.11 5.59
N ARG A 13 6.07 22.33 5.55
CA ARG A 13 7.36 22.69 5.00
C ARG A 13 7.60 22.02 3.66
N GLN A 14 7.93 22.83 2.66
CA GLN A 14 8.49 22.31 1.41
C GLN A 14 9.94 21.87 1.65
N LEU A 15 10.14 20.59 1.97
CA LEU A 15 11.48 20.00 2.02
C LEU A 15 11.95 19.68 0.60
N PRO A 16 13.28 19.61 0.34
CA PRO A 16 13.81 19.22 -0.96
C PRO A 16 13.35 17.83 -1.45
N PHE A 17 12.81 17.01 -0.55
CA PHE A 17 12.41 15.63 -0.78
C PHE A 17 10.90 15.47 -1.03
N THR A 18 10.07 16.47 -0.72
CA THR A 18 8.61 16.37 -0.89
C THR A 18 8.17 16.28 -2.35
N GLY A 19 9.05 16.59 -3.30
CA GLY A 19 8.79 16.45 -4.74
C GLY A 19 9.25 15.12 -5.33
N ILE A 20 9.76 14.20 -4.51
CA ILE A 20 10.08 12.84 -4.94
C ILE A 20 8.80 12.03 -4.87
N GLU A 21 8.36 11.48 -5.99
CA GLU A 21 7.12 10.71 -6.12
C GLU A 21 7.31 9.61 -7.16
N PHE A 22 6.44 8.60 -7.16
CA PHE A 22 6.34 7.75 -8.33
C PHE A 22 5.82 8.58 -9.52
N GLY A 23 6.29 8.24 -10.72
CA GLY A 23 5.74 8.82 -11.93
C GLY A 23 4.26 8.44 -12.11
N GLY A 24 3.51 9.32 -12.77
CA GLY A 24 2.09 9.10 -13.01
C GLY A 24 1.85 7.93 -13.96
N VAL A 25 1.13 6.92 -13.49
CA VAL A 25 0.71 5.79 -14.32
C VAL A 25 -0.44 6.24 -15.22
N ARG A 26 -0.28 6.09 -16.53
CA ARG A 26 -1.34 6.40 -17.49
C ARG A 26 -2.38 5.28 -17.47
N GLU A 27 -3.52 5.55 -16.87
CA GLU A 27 -4.62 4.59 -16.83
C GLU A 27 -5.23 4.37 -18.21
N ALA A 28 -5.21 3.11 -18.66
CA ALA A 28 -5.97 2.65 -19.80
C ALA A 28 -7.47 2.49 -19.42
N PRO A 29 -8.41 2.58 -20.39
CA PRO A 29 -9.84 2.44 -20.09
C PRO A 29 -10.25 1.19 -19.30
N PRO A 30 -9.69 -0.02 -19.56
CA PRO A 30 -10.00 -1.21 -18.76
C PRO A 30 -9.55 -1.10 -17.29
N ILE A 31 -8.44 -0.43 -17.04
CA ILE A 31 -7.91 -0.19 -15.69
C ILE A 31 -8.79 0.79 -14.92
N ALA A 32 -9.25 1.86 -15.58
CA ALA A 32 -10.22 2.79 -14.99
C ALA A 32 -11.57 2.09 -14.68
N GLN A 33 -12.03 1.20 -15.56
CA GLN A 33 -13.23 0.39 -15.31
C GLN A 33 -13.04 -0.52 -14.08
N LEU A 34 -11.91 -1.23 -14.00
CA LEU A 34 -11.57 -2.06 -12.84
C LEU A 34 -11.60 -1.25 -11.55
N ARG A 35 -11.01 -0.04 -11.51
CA ARG A 35 -11.07 0.83 -10.33
C ARG A 35 -12.52 1.14 -9.92
N GLY A 36 -13.39 1.41 -10.90
CA GLY A 36 -14.82 1.59 -10.68
C GLY A 36 -15.49 0.36 -10.06
N GLU A 37 -15.15 -0.85 -10.54
CA GLU A 37 -15.66 -2.13 -10.01
C GLU A 37 -15.19 -2.37 -8.57
N LEU A 38 -13.92 -2.09 -8.26
CA LEU A 38 -13.40 -2.21 -6.88
C LEU A 38 -14.15 -1.28 -5.93
N ASN A 39 -14.39 -0.02 -6.32
CA ASN A 39 -15.20 0.91 -5.53
C ASN A 39 -16.62 0.37 -5.31
N GLN A 40 -17.27 -0.15 -6.36
CA GLN A 40 -18.60 -0.75 -6.21
C GLN A 40 -18.60 -1.92 -5.22
N HIS A 41 -17.58 -2.77 -5.21
CA HIS A 41 -17.46 -3.84 -4.23
C HIS A 41 -17.32 -3.34 -2.79
N LEU A 42 -16.57 -2.26 -2.57
CA LEU A 42 -16.46 -1.63 -1.26
C LEU A 42 -17.79 -1.05 -0.78
N PHE A 43 -18.52 -0.30 -1.62
CA PHE A 43 -19.82 0.25 -1.22
C PHE A 43 -20.91 -0.81 -1.08
N ALA A 44 -20.83 -1.91 -1.84
CA ALA A 44 -21.75 -3.03 -1.69
C ALA A 44 -21.57 -3.77 -0.35
N LEU A 45 -20.38 -3.70 0.27
CA LEU A 45 -20.12 -4.30 1.57
C LEU A 45 -21.07 -3.79 2.65
N THR A 46 -21.46 -2.52 2.59
CA THR A 46 -22.29 -1.89 3.62
C THR A 46 -23.77 -2.18 3.43
N ALA A 47 -24.17 -2.86 2.35
CA ALA A 47 -25.57 -3.16 2.05
C ALA A 47 -26.22 -4.08 3.11
N ASP A 48 -25.42 -4.87 3.83
CA ASP A 48 -25.88 -5.74 4.92
C ASP A 48 -26.12 -4.99 6.24
N LEU A 49 -25.83 -3.67 6.30
CA LEU A 49 -26.11 -2.84 7.46
C LEU A 49 -27.58 -2.38 7.48
N PRO A 50 -28.16 -2.13 8.67
CA PRO A 50 -29.42 -1.40 8.79
C PRO A 50 -29.37 -0.07 8.03
N GLU A 51 -30.48 0.32 7.39
CA GLU A 51 -30.54 1.48 6.47
C GLU A 51 -29.86 2.76 7.02
N PRO A 52 -30.08 3.20 8.29
CA PRO A 52 -29.40 4.38 8.82
C PRO A 52 -27.87 4.21 8.87
N LEU A 53 -27.39 3.03 9.26
CA LEU A 53 -25.95 2.73 9.33
C LEU A 53 -25.34 2.55 7.94
N CYS A 54 -26.10 2.03 6.97
CA CYS A 54 -25.65 1.93 5.58
C CYS A 54 -25.43 3.32 4.98
N ALA A 55 -26.39 4.24 5.15
CA ALA A 55 -26.27 5.62 4.69
C ALA A 55 -25.09 6.34 5.36
N GLU A 56 -24.90 6.17 6.67
CA GLU A 56 -23.77 6.73 7.40
C GLU A 56 -22.44 6.13 6.93
N ALA A 57 -22.36 4.81 6.72
CA ALA A 57 -21.17 4.15 6.17
C ALA A 57 -20.78 4.73 4.81
N HIS A 58 -21.76 4.92 3.92
CA HIS A 58 -21.53 5.53 2.61
C HIS A 58 -20.98 6.96 2.73
N GLN A 59 -21.54 7.76 3.64
CA GLN A 59 -21.04 9.10 3.90
C GLN A 59 -19.61 9.10 4.41
N VAL A 60 -19.29 8.20 5.35
CA VAL A 60 -17.92 8.06 5.89
C VAL A 60 -16.95 7.64 4.80
N LEU A 61 -17.26 6.60 4.02
CA LEU A 61 -16.40 6.11 2.94
C LEU A 61 -16.17 7.15 1.84
N ARG A 62 -17.22 7.90 1.45
CA ARG A 62 -17.09 9.03 0.51
C ARG A 62 -16.22 10.14 1.10
N GLY A 63 -16.47 10.55 2.34
CA GLY A 63 -15.66 11.58 3.00
C GLY A 63 -14.19 11.18 3.09
N TYR A 64 -13.93 9.92 3.44
CA TYR A 64 -12.61 9.32 3.51
C TYR A 64 -11.87 9.35 2.16
N SER A 65 -12.58 9.10 1.07
CA SER A 65 -12.05 9.15 -0.29
C SER A 65 -12.10 10.54 -0.94
N GLY A 66 -12.36 11.61 -0.18
CA GLY A 66 -12.38 12.99 -0.70
C GLY A 66 -13.67 13.44 -1.39
N GLY A 67 -14.76 12.68 -1.25
CA GLY A 67 -16.14 13.07 -1.55
C GLY A 67 -16.79 12.38 -2.74
N ASP A 68 -16.00 11.94 -3.72
CA ASP A 68 -16.46 11.25 -4.94
C ASP A 68 -16.76 9.77 -4.74
N GLY A 69 -16.22 9.16 -3.68
CA GLY A 69 -16.34 7.72 -3.44
C GLY A 69 -15.31 6.90 -4.23
N ASP A 70 -14.28 7.52 -4.79
CA ASP A 70 -13.20 6.80 -5.46
C ASP A 70 -12.09 6.47 -4.44
N PHE A 71 -12.33 5.48 -3.60
CA PHE A 71 -11.42 5.03 -2.54
C PHE A 71 -10.11 4.45 -3.10
N TYR A 72 -10.20 3.68 -4.19
CA TYR A 72 -9.03 3.00 -4.74
C TYR A 72 -8.05 3.94 -5.46
N ARG A 73 -8.39 5.23 -5.66
CA ARG A 73 -7.43 6.26 -6.09
C ARG A 73 -6.34 6.54 -5.05
N LEU A 74 -6.55 6.14 -3.79
CA LEU A 74 -5.57 6.26 -2.71
C LEU A 74 -4.42 5.25 -2.83
N PHE A 75 -4.50 4.33 -3.79
CA PHE A 75 -3.51 3.27 -4.00
C PHE A 75 -2.89 3.40 -5.38
N TYR A 76 -1.57 3.22 -5.46
CA TYR A 76 -0.89 3.18 -6.76
C TYR A 76 -1.35 2.00 -7.60
N THR A 77 -1.58 2.25 -8.89
CA THR A 77 -2.19 1.33 -9.86
C THR A 77 -1.62 -0.10 -9.82
N PRO A 78 -0.29 -0.35 -9.78
CA PRO A 78 0.26 -1.72 -9.80
C PRO A 78 -0.22 -2.63 -8.66
N ILE A 79 -0.66 -2.06 -7.52
CA ILE A 79 -1.13 -2.86 -6.40
C ILE A 79 -2.48 -3.53 -6.67
N TRP A 80 -3.24 -3.11 -7.68
CA TRP A 80 -4.56 -3.68 -8.00
C TRP A 80 -4.79 -3.96 -9.49
N SER A 81 -4.08 -3.29 -10.40
CA SER A 81 -4.21 -3.49 -11.85
C SER A 81 -3.85 -4.90 -12.32
N PHE A 82 -3.07 -5.65 -11.54
CA PHE A 82 -2.73 -7.05 -11.83
C PHE A 82 -3.97 -7.93 -12.02
N LEU A 83 -5.10 -7.57 -11.38
CA LEU A 83 -6.39 -8.24 -11.55
C LEU A 83 -6.89 -8.18 -13.01
N HIS A 84 -6.43 -7.22 -13.80
CA HIS A 84 -6.69 -7.13 -15.23
C HIS A 84 -5.58 -7.78 -16.06
N TRP A 85 -4.33 -7.37 -15.83
CA TRP A 85 -3.21 -7.73 -16.70
C TRP A 85 -2.85 -9.22 -16.66
N VAL A 86 -3.00 -9.88 -15.51
CA VAL A 86 -2.63 -11.29 -15.35
C VAL A 86 -3.62 -12.20 -16.10
N PRO A 87 -4.95 -12.05 -15.94
CA PRO A 87 -5.92 -12.76 -16.78
C PRO A 87 -5.75 -12.47 -18.27
N GLU A 88 -5.53 -11.21 -18.66
CA GLU A 88 -5.37 -10.84 -20.07
C GLU A 88 -4.17 -11.54 -20.70
N ALA A 89 -3.02 -11.55 -20.02
CA ALA A 89 -1.81 -12.20 -20.50
C ALA A 89 -1.94 -13.72 -20.66
N SER A 90 -2.85 -14.36 -19.92
CA SER A 90 -3.09 -15.80 -20.03
C SER A 90 -3.72 -16.20 -21.37
N GLY A 91 -4.39 -15.26 -22.07
CA GLY A 91 -5.14 -15.52 -23.30
C GLY A 91 -6.34 -16.47 -23.14
N GLN A 92 -6.61 -16.97 -21.93
CA GLN A 92 -7.74 -17.83 -21.63
C GLN A 92 -8.91 -16.99 -21.13
N ALA A 93 -10.13 -17.39 -21.49
CA ALA A 93 -11.33 -16.80 -20.90
C ALA A 93 -11.31 -17.09 -19.39
N ALA A 94 -10.89 -16.09 -18.61
CA ALA A 94 -10.89 -16.20 -17.17
C ALA A 94 -12.30 -16.49 -16.68
N ASP A 95 -12.41 -17.42 -15.74
CA ASP A 95 -13.69 -17.70 -15.11
C ASP A 95 -14.21 -16.44 -14.43
N ALA A 96 -15.30 -15.89 -14.95
CA ALA A 96 -15.83 -14.60 -14.50
C ALA A 96 -16.20 -14.60 -13.01
N ILE A 97 -16.62 -15.75 -12.47
CA ILE A 97 -16.92 -15.89 -11.04
C ILE A 97 -15.62 -15.84 -10.25
N LEU A 98 -14.59 -16.57 -10.69
CA LEU A 98 -13.28 -16.55 -10.03
C LEU A 98 -12.70 -15.12 -10.01
N LEU A 99 -12.74 -14.42 -11.15
CA LEU A 99 -12.21 -13.07 -11.26
C LEU A 99 -12.98 -12.09 -10.36
N GLN A 100 -14.31 -12.17 -10.33
CA GLN A 100 -15.11 -11.33 -9.44
C GLN A 100 -14.82 -11.61 -7.96
N GLU A 101 -14.63 -12.87 -7.55
CA GLU A 101 -14.27 -13.20 -6.17
C GLU A 101 -12.85 -12.69 -5.82
N ALA A 102 -11.91 -12.74 -6.78
CA ALA A 102 -10.57 -12.16 -6.63
C ALA A 102 -10.61 -10.63 -6.49
N GLN A 103 -11.38 -9.94 -7.33
CA GLN A 103 -11.59 -8.50 -7.24
C GLN A 103 -12.16 -8.11 -5.87
N LYS A 104 -13.23 -8.77 -5.42
CA LYS A 104 -13.83 -8.51 -4.10
C LYS A 104 -12.84 -8.76 -2.96
N ALA A 105 -12.15 -9.90 -2.96
CA ALA A 105 -11.19 -10.22 -1.91
C ALA A 105 -10.05 -9.19 -1.86
N HIS A 106 -9.50 -8.80 -3.02
CA HIS A 106 -8.39 -7.85 -3.08
C HIS A 106 -8.83 -6.42 -2.73
N ALA A 107 -10.02 -6.02 -3.19
CA ALA A 107 -10.66 -4.77 -2.78
C ALA A 107 -10.71 -4.67 -1.24
N MET A 108 -11.13 -5.75 -0.57
CA MET A 108 -11.22 -5.76 0.89
C MET A 108 -9.85 -5.76 1.56
N SER A 109 -8.83 -6.42 1.03
CA SER A 109 -7.48 -6.43 1.65
C SER A 109 -6.84 -5.03 1.62
N LEU A 110 -7.00 -4.28 0.53
CA LEU A 110 -6.53 -2.89 0.43
C LEU A 110 -7.30 -1.97 1.38
N PHE A 111 -8.64 -2.11 1.43
CA PHE A 111 -9.47 -1.36 2.36
C PHE A 111 -9.07 -1.63 3.82
N LEU A 112 -8.95 -2.91 4.20
CA LEU A 112 -8.58 -3.32 5.54
C LEU A 112 -7.23 -2.75 5.97
N TYR A 113 -6.23 -2.76 5.09
CA TYR A 113 -4.92 -2.19 5.40
C TYR A 113 -5.03 -0.75 5.88
N LEU A 114 -5.66 0.11 5.09
CA LEU A 114 -5.72 1.54 5.37
C LEU A 114 -6.71 1.86 6.51
N TRP A 115 -7.78 1.07 6.61
CA TRP A 115 -8.79 1.22 7.66
C TRP A 115 -8.26 0.82 9.04
N ASP A 116 -7.57 -0.31 9.13
CA ASP A 116 -6.98 -0.80 10.38
C ASP A 116 -5.82 0.09 10.83
N ASP A 117 -5.01 0.59 9.90
CA ASP A 117 -3.95 1.57 10.16
C ASP A 117 -4.53 2.85 10.79
N HIS A 118 -5.51 3.47 10.13
CA HIS A 118 -6.10 4.72 10.64
C HIS A 118 -6.92 4.53 11.93
N LEU A 119 -7.51 3.35 12.18
CA LEU A 119 -8.13 3.03 13.47
C LEU A 119 -7.10 2.88 14.59
N SER A 120 -5.94 2.29 14.28
CA SER A 120 -4.85 2.07 15.24
C SER A 120 -4.15 3.38 15.60
N ASP A 121 -3.95 4.26 14.63
CA ASP A 121 -3.33 5.58 14.79
C ASP A 121 -4.31 6.66 15.28
N HIS A 122 -5.55 6.27 15.60
CA HIS A 122 -6.62 7.17 16.06
C HIS A 122 -7.01 8.28 15.08
N LEU A 123 -6.65 8.14 13.79
CA LEU A 123 -7.11 9.00 12.70
C LEU A 123 -8.58 8.73 12.34
N LEU A 124 -9.08 7.53 12.66
CA LEU A 124 -10.49 7.20 12.70
C LEU A 124 -10.92 6.95 14.15
N PRO A 125 -12.07 7.50 14.60
CA PRO A 125 -12.59 7.16 15.91
C PRO A 125 -12.99 5.68 15.97
N VAL A 126 -12.78 5.03 17.11
CA VAL A 126 -13.23 3.65 17.31
C VAL A 126 -14.68 3.66 17.80
N ASP A 127 -15.63 3.56 16.87
CA ASP A 127 -17.07 3.51 17.13
C ASP A 127 -17.75 2.27 16.53
N LEU A 128 -19.04 2.09 16.86
CA LEU A 128 -19.81 0.92 16.43
C LEU A 128 -19.83 0.77 14.90
N LEU A 129 -20.02 1.87 14.17
CA LEU A 129 -20.10 1.84 12.71
C LEU A 129 -18.77 1.37 12.11
N ARG A 130 -17.66 1.98 12.52
CA ARG A 130 -16.33 1.66 11.95
C ARG A 130 -15.87 0.26 12.30
N LEU A 131 -16.20 -0.23 13.50
CA LEU A 131 -15.97 -1.62 13.88
C LEU A 131 -16.83 -2.59 13.07
N GLN A 132 -18.09 -2.24 12.77
CA GLN A 132 -18.97 -3.08 11.97
C GLN A 132 -18.50 -3.14 10.50
N VAL A 133 -18.13 -2.01 9.89
CA VAL A 133 -17.59 -1.96 8.52
C VAL A 133 -16.29 -2.78 8.43
N ARG A 134 -15.38 -2.60 9.40
CA ARG A 134 -14.16 -3.42 9.52
C ARG A 134 -14.49 -4.92 9.59
N THR A 135 -15.47 -5.30 10.41
CA THR A 135 -15.88 -6.71 10.58
C THR A 135 -16.44 -7.29 9.29
N LEU A 136 -17.30 -6.56 8.58
CA LEU A 136 -17.83 -6.98 7.29
C LEU A 136 -16.71 -7.16 6.26
N ALA A 137 -15.72 -6.23 6.23
CA ALA A 137 -14.60 -6.31 5.31
C ALA A 137 -13.74 -7.57 5.57
N TRP A 138 -13.43 -7.87 6.83
CA TRP A 138 -12.72 -9.10 7.21
C TRP A 138 -13.49 -10.36 6.84
N GLN A 139 -14.80 -10.40 7.08
CA GLN A 139 -15.65 -11.53 6.72
C GLN A 139 -15.70 -11.72 5.19
N SER A 140 -15.83 -10.62 4.44
CA SER A 140 -15.81 -10.63 2.98
C SER A 140 -14.46 -11.12 2.46
N PHE A 141 -13.34 -10.53 2.90
CA PHE A 141 -12.00 -11.00 2.55
C PHE A 141 -11.82 -12.51 2.81
N ALA A 142 -12.06 -12.96 4.05
CA ALA A 142 -11.83 -14.35 4.42
C ALA A 142 -12.72 -15.34 3.66
N SER A 143 -14.02 -15.04 3.52
CA SER A 143 -14.96 -15.93 2.82
C SER A 143 -14.65 -16.04 1.33
N ARG A 144 -14.33 -14.91 0.67
CA ARG A 144 -13.99 -14.86 -0.75
C ARG A 144 -12.65 -15.54 -1.03
N SER A 145 -11.62 -15.28 -0.21
CA SER A 145 -10.32 -15.95 -0.36
C SER A 145 -10.42 -17.47 -0.13
N ARG A 146 -11.20 -17.94 0.85
CA ARG A 146 -11.44 -19.39 1.03
C ARG A 146 -12.22 -20.00 -0.13
N SER A 147 -13.22 -19.28 -0.67
CA SER A 147 -13.96 -19.68 -1.86
C SER A 147 -13.02 -19.85 -3.06
N LEU A 148 -12.10 -18.91 -3.27
CA LEU A 148 -11.05 -19.01 -4.28
C LEU A 148 -10.15 -20.22 -4.05
N CYS A 149 -9.62 -20.42 -2.84
CA CYS A 149 -8.80 -21.59 -2.52
C CYS A 149 -9.51 -22.90 -2.87
N LYS A 150 -10.79 -23.04 -2.46
CA LYS A 150 -11.59 -24.23 -2.76
C LYS A 150 -11.77 -24.44 -4.26
N ARG A 151 -12.00 -23.36 -5.02
CA ARG A 151 -12.25 -23.41 -6.47
C ARG A 151 -10.99 -23.78 -7.26
N ILE A 152 -9.83 -23.35 -6.79
CA ILE A 152 -8.52 -23.60 -7.42
C ILE A 152 -7.94 -24.94 -6.95
N GLY A 153 -8.39 -25.45 -5.81
CA GLY A 153 -7.85 -26.68 -5.20
C GLY A 153 -6.59 -26.44 -4.38
N THR A 154 -6.38 -25.24 -3.85
CA THR A 154 -5.24 -24.90 -2.99
C THR A 154 -5.60 -25.00 -1.50
N ASN A 155 -4.62 -24.79 -0.62
CA ASN A 155 -4.81 -24.86 0.83
C ASN A 155 -5.85 -23.82 1.31
N PRO A 156 -7.01 -24.24 1.85
CA PRO A 156 -8.06 -23.32 2.31
C PRO A 156 -7.65 -22.49 3.53
N SER A 157 -6.58 -22.87 4.24
CA SER A 157 -6.06 -22.14 5.39
C SER A 157 -5.07 -21.02 5.02
N LEU A 158 -4.73 -20.87 3.73
CA LEU A 158 -3.84 -19.80 3.26
C LEU A 158 -4.30 -18.40 3.72
N PRO A 159 -5.58 -17.99 3.58
CA PRO A 159 -6.01 -16.65 3.98
C PRO A 159 -5.87 -16.42 5.49
N ASP A 160 -6.10 -17.47 6.30
CA ASP A 160 -6.00 -17.39 7.76
C ASP A 160 -4.55 -17.21 8.21
N TRP A 161 -3.60 -17.87 7.53
CA TRP A 161 -2.17 -17.68 7.82
C TRP A 161 -1.71 -16.25 7.54
N HIS A 162 -2.09 -15.68 6.39
CA HIS A 162 -1.79 -14.29 6.05
C HIS A 162 -2.49 -13.29 6.98
N ALA A 163 -3.77 -13.51 7.30
CA ALA A 163 -4.50 -12.66 8.25
C ALA A 163 -3.86 -12.67 9.65
N ASN A 164 -3.45 -13.84 10.14
CA ASN A 164 -2.75 -13.96 11.42
C ASN A 164 -1.38 -13.27 11.39
N SER A 165 -0.61 -13.42 10.29
CA SER A 165 0.67 -12.71 10.13
C SER A 165 0.47 -11.20 10.15
N TYR A 166 -0.52 -10.70 9.41
CA TYR A 166 -0.90 -9.29 9.37
C TYR A 166 -1.25 -8.76 10.76
N LEU A 167 -2.26 -9.35 11.43
CA LEU A 167 -2.71 -8.88 12.74
C LEU A 167 -1.60 -8.99 13.81
N ALA A 168 -0.80 -10.05 13.78
CA ALA A 168 0.33 -10.19 14.69
C ALA A 168 1.37 -9.07 14.49
N SER A 169 1.65 -8.70 13.24
CA SER A 169 2.62 -7.64 12.92
C SER A 169 2.17 -6.24 13.35
N LEU A 170 0.85 -5.99 13.39
CA LEU A 170 0.29 -4.73 13.89
C LEU A 170 0.33 -4.64 15.43
N HIS A 171 0.06 -5.75 16.13
CA HIS A 171 -0.05 -5.75 17.59
C HIS A 171 1.25 -6.04 18.34
N ARG A 172 2.22 -6.69 17.68
CA ARG A 172 3.50 -7.09 18.25
C ARG A 172 4.63 -6.76 17.29
N PRO A 173 4.88 -5.46 17.04
CA PRO A 173 5.98 -5.05 16.18
C PRO A 173 7.30 -5.63 16.70
N ARG A 174 8.12 -6.13 15.78
CA ARG A 174 9.46 -6.63 16.12
C ARG A 174 10.38 -5.44 16.42
N HIS A 175 11.46 -5.71 17.14
CA HIS A 175 12.53 -4.72 17.26
C HIS A 175 13.21 -4.57 15.90
N VAL A 176 13.24 -3.36 15.36
CA VAL A 176 13.86 -3.03 14.07
C VAL A 176 15.27 -2.51 14.34
N LEU A 177 16.30 -3.20 13.84
CA LEU A 177 17.69 -2.77 14.02
C LEU A 177 18.25 -2.07 12.79
N ASN A 178 17.71 -2.39 11.62
CA ASN A 178 18.21 -1.94 10.33
C ASN A 178 17.09 -1.94 9.28
N LEU A 179 17.41 -1.49 8.08
CA LEU A 179 16.45 -1.34 6.99
C LEU A 179 15.90 -2.68 6.47
N GLU A 180 16.67 -3.77 6.55
CA GLU A 180 16.21 -5.11 6.18
C GLU A 180 15.13 -5.60 7.15
N ASP A 181 15.35 -5.46 8.46
CA ASP A 181 14.36 -5.78 9.49
C ASP A 181 13.08 -4.95 9.31
N TYR A 182 13.24 -3.66 9.01
CA TYR A 182 12.13 -2.74 8.73
C TYR A 182 11.29 -3.23 7.54
N CYS A 183 11.95 -3.53 6.42
CA CYS A 183 11.28 -4.05 5.23
C CYS A 183 10.60 -5.39 5.52
N GLN A 184 11.25 -6.32 6.24
CA GLN A 184 10.67 -7.61 6.59
C GLN A 184 9.43 -7.45 7.49
N GLN A 185 9.46 -6.52 8.44
CA GLN A 185 8.30 -6.21 9.24
C GLN A 185 7.16 -5.66 8.38
N PHE A 186 7.45 -4.70 7.50
CA PHE A 186 6.44 -4.13 6.61
C PHE A 186 5.81 -5.21 5.70
N GLN A 187 6.61 -6.16 5.18
CA GLN A 187 6.09 -7.28 4.39
C GLN A 187 5.05 -8.12 5.16
N GLN A 188 5.18 -8.23 6.49
CA GLN A 188 4.17 -8.88 7.32
C GLN A 188 2.92 -8.00 7.48
N GLN A 189 3.10 -6.68 7.62
CA GLN A 189 2.04 -5.66 7.72
C GLN A 189 1.24 -5.49 6.42
N VAL A 190 1.72 -6.00 5.28
CA VAL A 190 0.93 -6.05 4.03
C VAL A 190 0.67 -7.48 3.55
N SER A 191 0.87 -8.48 4.41
CA SER A 191 0.77 -9.90 3.99
C SER A 191 -0.60 -10.28 3.43
N ILE A 192 -1.69 -9.63 3.84
CA ILE A 192 -3.03 -9.86 3.26
C ILE A 192 -3.13 -9.44 1.78
N TRP A 193 -2.27 -8.54 1.30
CA TRP A 193 -2.25 -8.10 -0.10
C TRP A 193 -1.76 -9.18 -1.05
N THR A 194 -1.01 -10.19 -0.58
CA THR A 194 -0.43 -11.23 -1.44
C THR A 194 -1.30 -12.47 -1.60
N VAL A 195 -2.40 -12.58 -0.86
CA VAL A 195 -3.33 -13.73 -0.96
C VAL A 195 -3.95 -13.85 -2.35
N VAL A 196 -4.54 -12.77 -2.86
CA VAL A 196 -5.17 -12.78 -4.19
C VAL A 196 -4.14 -12.88 -5.32
N PRO A 197 -3.01 -12.15 -5.31
CA PRO A 197 -1.88 -12.35 -6.21
C PRO A 197 -1.46 -13.82 -6.31
N TYR A 198 -1.25 -14.48 -5.18
CA TYR A 198 -0.86 -15.89 -5.17
C TYR A 198 -1.92 -16.78 -5.84
N LEU A 199 -3.19 -16.65 -5.40
CA LEU A 199 -4.29 -17.47 -5.93
C LEU A 199 -4.53 -17.24 -7.43
N LEU A 200 -4.47 -15.99 -7.90
CA LEU A 200 -4.65 -15.67 -9.31
C LEU A 200 -3.49 -16.18 -10.17
N GLY A 201 -2.25 -16.06 -9.67
CA GLY A 201 -1.09 -16.65 -10.34
C GLY A 201 -1.18 -18.17 -10.44
N SER A 202 -1.67 -18.85 -9.39
CA SER A 202 -1.90 -20.31 -9.42
C SER A 202 -2.84 -20.74 -10.54
N VAL A 203 -3.87 -19.94 -10.82
CA VAL A 203 -4.85 -20.23 -11.90
C VAL A 203 -4.22 -20.07 -13.27
N VAL A 204 -3.41 -19.03 -13.47
CA VAL A 204 -2.88 -18.66 -14.79
C VAL A 204 -1.66 -19.48 -15.18
N GLY A 205 -0.77 -19.80 -14.25
CA GLY A 205 0.48 -20.49 -14.57
C GLY A 205 1.04 -21.37 -13.44
N GLY A 206 0.19 -21.79 -12.50
CA GLY A 206 0.59 -22.68 -11.41
C GLY A 206 1.47 -22.00 -10.35
N ASP A 207 2.18 -22.81 -9.57
CA ASP A 207 2.91 -22.34 -8.37
C ASP A 207 4.04 -21.34 -8.67
N GLU A 208 4.66 -21.44 -9.84
CA GLU A 208 5.69 -20.50 -10.28
C GLU A 208 5.10 -19.10 -10.48
N SER A 209 4.02 -18.99 -11.27
CA SER A 209 3.30 -17.74 -11.47
C SER A 209 2.65 -17.21 -10.19
N ALA A 210 2.15 -18.10 -9.32
CA ALA A 210 1.63 -17.74 -8.00
C ALA A 210 2.68 -17.03 -7.14
N SER A 211 3.86 -17.66 -7.02
CA SER A 211 4.98 -17.13 -6.24
C SER A 211 5.54 -15.85 -6.86
N ALA A 212 5.63 -15.81 -8.20
CA ALA A 212 6.08 -14.65 -8.94
C ALA A 212 5.15 -13.44 -8.73
N LEU A 213 3.84 -13.61 -8.83
CA LEU A 213 2.88 -12.52 -8.67
C LEU A 213 2.82 -12.00 -7.23
N ALA A 214 2.82 -12.90 -6.24
CA ALA A 214 2.90 -12.50 -4.84
C ALA A 214 4.19 -11.72 -4.53
N ARG A 215 5.33 -12.18 -5.04
CA ARG A 215 6.63 -11.50 -4.87
C ARG A 215 6.68 -10.16 -5.59
N LEU A 216 6.08 -10.05 -6.77
CA LEU A 216 5.98 -8.79 -7.51
C LEU A 216 5.25 -7.74 -6.67
N ILE A 217 4.05 -8.09 -6.19
CA ILE A 217 3.22 -7.20 -5.38
C ILE A 217 3.95 -6.80 -4.08
N MET A 218 4.66 -7.75 -3.47
CA MET A 218 5.43 -7.46 -2.25
C MET A 218 6.60 -6.49 -2.50
N ASN A 219 7.37 -6.68 -3.57
CA ASN A 219 8.45 -5.73 -3.93
C ASN A 219 7.89 -4.34 -4.22
N PHE A 220 6.77 -4.26 -4.95
CA PHE A 220 6.12 -2.98 -5.20
C PHE A 220 5.65 -2.30 -3.90
N ALA A 221 5.04 -3.05 -2.98
CA ALA A 221 4.59 -2.53 -1.70
C ALA A 221 5.77 -1.99 -0.85
N VAL A 222 6.89 -2.72 -0.80
CA VAL A 222 8.10 -2.25 -0.09
C VAL A 222 8.64 -0.96 -0.73
N ALA A 223 8.72 -0.90 -2.06
CA ALA A 223 9.14 0.31 -2.76
C ALA A 223 8.23 1.50 -2.43
N TRP A 224 6.90 1.26 -2.39
CA TRP A 224 5.94 2.28 -1.99
C TRP A 224 6.18 2.74 -0.55
N ARG A 225 6.30 1.83 0.43
CA ARG A 225 6.51 2.23 1.83
C ARG A 225 7.77 3.07 2.04
N LEU A 226 8.86 2.71 1.37
CA LEU A 226 10.10 3.46 1.46
C LEU A 226 9.97 4.86 0.83
N LEU A 227 9.19 5.00 -0.25
CA LEU A 227 8.89 6.30 -0.84
C LEU A 227 8.02 7.14 0.10
N ASP A 228 7.00 6.54 0.70
CA ASP A 228 6.10 7.14 1.68
C ASP A 228 6.91 7.76 2.84
N ASP A 229 7.82 7.00 3.44
CA ASP A 229 8.72 7.49 4.50
C ASP A 229 9.61 8.67 4.06
N VAL A 230 10.02 8.72 2.79
CA VAL A 230 10.79 9.85 2.24
C VAL A 230 9.91 11.10 2.07
N GLN A 231 8.65 10.92 1.68
CA GLN A 231 7.69 12.00 1.52
C GLN A 231 7.24 12.55 2.88
N ASP A 232 7.16 11.69 3.89
CA ASP A 232 6.63 11.98 5.22
C ASP A 232 7.69 12.23 6.30
N ILE A 233 8.94 12.56 5.92
CA ILE A 233 10.02 12.93 6.87
C ILE A 233 9.53 13.94 7.92
N GLU A 234 8.79 14.98 7.52
CA GLU A 234 8.27 15.95 8.49
C GLU A 234 7.24 15.32 9.45
N HIS A 235 6.28 14.55 8.94
CA HIS A 235 5.24 13.93 9.76
C HIS A 235 5.82 12.89 10.71
N ASP A 236 6.67 12.01 10.21
CA ASP A 236 7.34 10.98 10.99
C ASP A 236 8.18 11.59 12.10
N LEU A 237 8.96 12.62 11.78
CA LEU A 237 9.78 13.31 12.77
C LEU A 237 8.90 13.94 13.86
N LEU A 238 7.82 14.62 13.51
CA LEU A 238 6.94 15.25 14.48
C LEU A 238 6.19 14.25 15.37
N ARG A 239 5.90 13.05 14.85
CA ARG A 239 5.31 11.95 15.61
C ARG A 239 6.32 11.14 16.44
N GLY A 240 7.61 11.35 16.20
CA GLY A 240 8.67 10.54 16.80
C GLY A 240 8.75 9.13 16.21
N THR A 241 8.23 8.95 14.98
CA THR A 241 8.28 7.69 14.24
C THR A 241 9.71 7.40 13.79
N GLU A 242 10.18 6.18 14.06
CA GLU A 242 11.45 5.66 13.54
C GLU A 242 11.25 5.07 12.13
N SER A 243 11.04 5.95 11.13
CA SER A 243 10.82 5.54 9.73
C SER A 243 12.10 5.06 9.04
N ALA A 244 12.01 4.56 7.81
CA ALA A 244 13.18 4.12 7.04
C ALA A 244 14.26 5.21 6.93
N VAL A 245 13.86 6.48 6.84
CA VAL A 245 14.79 7.62 6.84
C VAL A 245 15.55 7.68 8.16
N TRP A 246 14.86 7.62 9.30
CA TRP A 246 15.51 7.63 10.61
C TRP A 246 16.45 6.43 10.80
N ILE A 247 16.01 5.24 10.38
CA ILE A 247 16.81 4.01 10.50
C ILE A 247 18.12 4.13 9.75
N GLU A 248 18.08 4.73 8.55
CA GLU A 248 19.21 4.88 7.63
C GLU A 248 20.15 6.04 8.00
N LEU A 249 19.77 6.91 8.95
CA LEU A 249 20.66 7.93 9.49
C LEU A 249 21.80 7.30 10.32
N ASP A 250 22.98 7.90 10.20
CA ASP A 250 24.09 7.67 11.10
C ASP A 250 23.83 8.30 12.49
N PRO A 251 24.68 8.04 13.51
CA PRO A 251 24.45 8.55 14.86
C PRO A 251 24.28 10.07 14.93
N SER A 252 25.08 10.85 14.18
CA SER A 252 24.96 12.31 14.14
C SER A 252 23.64 12.76 13.49
N GLY A 253 23.19 12.09 12.43
CA GLY A 253 21.88 12.33 11.84
C GLY A 253 20.74 12.07 12.82
N LYS A 254 20.83 11.00 13.62
CA LYS A 254 19.84 10.67 14.67
C LYS A 254 19.81 11.70 15.79
N GLU A 255 20.96 12.26 16.16
CA GLU A 255 21.04 13.38 17.11
C GLU A 255 20.35 14.64 16.56
N LEU A 256 20.58 14.99 15.29
CA LEU A 256 19.91 16.10 14.62
C LEU A 256 18.39 15.89 14.52
N TRP A 257 17.96 14.65 14.23
CA TRP A 257 16.54 14.28 14.23
C TRP A 257 15.92 14.48 15.61
N ALA A 258 16.58 14.01 16.68
CA ALA A 258 16.11 14.20 18.05
C ALA A 258 16.05 15.68 18.46
N ALA A 259 17.02 16.49 18.03
CA ALA A 259 17.02 17.93 18.24
C ALA A 259 15.84 18.62 17.55
N CYS A 260 15.56 18.26 16.29
CA CYS A 260 14.40 18.74 15.55
C CYS A 260 13.07 18.33 16.20
N HIS A 261 12.96 17.07 16.65
CA HIS A 261 11.77 16.59 17.36
C HIS A 261 11.53 17.38 18.66
N SER A 262 12.59 17.69 19.40
CA SER A 262 12.52 18.47 20.65
C SER A 262 12.23 19.95 20.41
N GLN A 263 12.63 20.49 19.25
CA GLN A 263 12.48 21.89 18.88
C GLN A 263 11.87 22.03 17.48
N PRO A 264 10.61 21.61 17.29
CA PRO A 264 10.01 21.47 15.96
C PRO A 264 9.85 22.78 15.20
N GLN A 265 9.98 23.93 15.87
CA GLN A 265 9.90 25.27 15.27
C GLN A 265 11.28 25.86 14.90
N SER A 266 12.39 25.20 15.26
CA SER A 266 13.74 25.71 15.00
C SER A 266 14.13 25.53 13.53
N ALA A 267 14.12 26.64 12.77
CA ALA A 267 14.52 26.63 11.36
C ALA A 267 15.98 26.21 11.15
N GLU A 268 16.86 26.51 12.12
CA GLU A 268 18.27 26.13 12.10
C GLU A 268 18.44 24.61 12.23
N ALA A 269 17.80 24.00 13.24
CA ALA A 269 17.85 22.54 13.42
C ALA A 269 17.34 21.80 12.18
N TRP A 270 16.23 22.28 11.59
CA TRP A 270 15.71 21.72 10.33
C TRP A 270 16.69 21.86 9.17
N ALA A 271 17.34 23.01 9.02
CA ALA A 271 18.31 23.23 7.96
C ALA A 271 19.51 22.29 8.09
N GLU A 272 20.02 22.10 9.32
CA GLU A 272 21.11 21.17 9.60
C GLU A 272 20.71 19.72 9.29
N LEU A 273 19.53 19.27 9.73
CA LEU A 273 19.03 17.93 9.44
C LEU A 273 18.87 17.70 7.93
N VAL A 274 18.27 18.64 7.22
CA VAL A 274 18.10 18.55 5.76
C VAL A 274 19.44 18.48 5.05
N GLN A 275 20.39 19.33 5.43
CA GLN A 275 21.74 19.32 4.87
C GLN A 275 22.43 17.97 5.15
N HIS A 276 22.26 17.42 6.35
CA HIS A 276 22.81 16.13 6.72
C HIS A 276 22.19 14.97 5.93
N ILE A 277 20.86 14.93 5.78
CA ILE A 277 20.17 13.93 4.94
C ILE A 277 20.68 13.99 3.48
N GLN A 278 20.90 15.19 2.94
CA GLN A 278 21.45 15.38 1.59
C GLN A 278 22.91 14.94 1.46
N GLY A 279 23.73 15.23 2.48
CA GLY A 279 25.18 15.01 2.44
C GLY A 279 25.63 13.61 2.86
N SER A 280 24.86 12.91 3.69
CA SER A 280 25.21 11.59 4.26
C SER A 280 25.01 10.42 3.30
N GLY A 281 24.34 10.64 2.16
CA GLY A 281 23.98 9.57 1.23
C GLY A 281 22.75 8.76 1.65
N CYS A 282 22.13 9.06 2.81
CA CYS A 282 20.95 8.34 3.34
C CYS A 282 19.83 8.26 2.29
N LEU A 283 19.44 9.40 1.74
CA LEU A 283 18.38 9.46 0.74
C LEU A 283 18.74 8.68 -0.53
N GLN A 284 19.99 8.77 -1.00
CA GLN A 284 20.43 8.07 -2.21
C GLN A 284 20.37 6.54 -2.04
N ARG A 285 20.67 6.03 -0.84
CA ARG A 285 20.58 4.59 -0.54
C ARG A 285 19.11 4.13 -0.50
N LEU A 286 18.21 4.91 0.08
CA LEU A 286 16.76 4.64 0.05
C LEU A 286 16.21 4.65 -1.37
N LEU A 287 16.51 5.70 -2.15
CA LEU A 287 16.07 5.79 -3.54
C LEU A 287 16.61 4.64 -4.41
N HIS A 288 17.85 4.22 -4.16
CA HIS A 288 18.42 3.05 -4.82
C HIS A 288 17.66 1.77 -4.45
N LEU A 289 17.32 1.57 -3.18
CA LEU A 289 16.55 0.41 -2.74
C LEU A 289 15.12 0.40 -3.34
N ILE A 290 14.47 1.56 -3.42
CA ILE A 290 13.16 1.71 -4.09
C ILE A 290 13.28 1.29 -5.56
N ASP A 291 14.27 1.83 -6.29
CA ASP A 291 14.48 1.48 -7.70
C ASP A 291 14.79 -0.02 -7.89
N CYS A 292 15.63 -0.61 -7.03
CA CYS A 292 15.93 -2.06 -7.05
C CYS A 292 14.69 -2.94 -6.86
N ASN A 293 13.79 -2.57 -5.94
CA ASN A 293 12.54 -3.29 -5.72
C ASN A 293 11.62 -3.19 -6.96
N LEU A 294 11.48 -2.01 -7.55
CA LEU A 294 10.67 -1.83 -8.77
C LEU A 294 11.27 -2.54 -9.98
N GLN A 295 12.59 -2.53 -10.14
CA GLN A 295 13.29 -3.30 -11.17
C GLN A 295 13.03 -4.80 -11.00
N THR A 296 13.10 -5.31 -9.77
CA THR A 296 12.86 -6.72 -9.47
C THR A 296 11.40 -7.12 -9.76
N ALA A 297 10.45 -6.26 -9.38
CA ALA A 297 9.03 -6.43 -9.70
C ALA A 297 8.80 -6.44 -11.22
N SER A 298 9.41 -5.50 -11.95
CA SER A 298 9.31 -5.37 -13.40
C SER A 298 9.92 -6.57 -14.12
N ALA A 299 11.11 -7.02 -13.71
CA ALA A 299 11.75 -8.21 -14.27
C ALA A 299 10.92 -9.47 -14.01
N THR A 300 10.29 -9.58 -12.84
CA THR A 300 9.38 -10.69 -12.51
C THR A 300 8.15 -10.67 -13.43
N ALA A 301 7.51 -9.52 -13.64
CA ALA A 301 6.39 -9.41 -14.59
C ALA A 301 6.80 -9.73 -16.03
N ALA A 302 7.95 -9.21 -16.48
CA ALA A 302 8.45 -9.46 -17.84
C ALA A 302 8.70 -10.95 -18.09
N ALA A 303 9.29 -11.65 -17.12
CA ALA A 303 9.53 -13.09 -17.20
C ALA A 303 8.22 -13.91 -17.29
N GLN A 304 7.11 -13.38 -16.78
CA GLN A 304 5.78 -14.01 -16.82
C GLN A 304 4.90 -13.50 -17.98
N GLY A 305 5.40 -12.57 -18.81
CA GLY A 305 4.65 -11.99 -19.92
C GLY A 305 3.59 -10.95 -19.52
N TRP A 306 3.61 -10.44 -18.28
CA TRP A 306 2.66 -9.44 -17.80
C TRP A 306 3.06 -8.01 -18.20
N PHE A 307 3.15 -7.75 -19.52
CA PHE A 307 3.73 -6.51 -20.06
C PHE A 307 2.98 -5.23 -19.66
N GLY A 308 1.68 -5.28 -19.39
CA GLY A 308 0.94 -4.14 -18.86
C GLY A 308 1.47 -3.70 -17.49
N ILE A 309 1.75 -4.66 -16.59
CA ILE A 309 2.35 -4.37 -15.27
C ILE A 309 3.78 -3.83 -15.43
N VAL A 310 4.58 -4.38 -16.38
CA VAL A 310 5.92 -3.85 -16.68
C VAL A 310 5.85 -2.37 -17.03
N GLN A 311 4.94 -1.99 -17.92
CA GLN A 311 4.77 -0.60 -18.34
C GLN A 311 4.36 0.32 -17.17
N GLU A 312 3.46 -0.13 -16.30
CA GLU A 312 3.05 0.65 -15.12
C GLU A 312 4.22 0.83 -14.13
N LEU A 313 5.01 -0.23 -13.88
CA LEU A 313 6.19 -0.17 -13.02
C LEU A 313 7.27 0.76 -13.59
N GLU A 314 7.50 0.73 -14.90
CA GLU A 314 8.42 1.66 -15.57
C GLU A 314 7.96 3.12 -15.45
N GLN A 315 6.65 3.37 -15.55
CA GLN A 315 6.08 4.70 -15.33
C GLN A 315 6.27 5.17 -13.88
N CYS A 316 6.02 4.31 -12.88
CA CYS A 316 6.32 4.63 -11.49
C CYS A 316 7.79 5.03 -11.28
N ARG A 317 8.72 4.33 -11.94
CA ARG A 317 10.17 4.60 -11.83
C ARG A 317 10.59 5.96 -12.39
N GLN A 318 9.89 6.53 -13.36
CA GLN A 318 10.25 7.82 -13.98
C GLN A 318 10.19 9.01 -13.02
N GLY A 319 9.48 8.89 -11.90
CA GLY A 319 9.44 9.91 -10.85
C GLY A 319 10.57 9.80 -9.81
N ILE A 320 11.26 8.65 -9.76
CA ILE A 320 12.27 8.37 -8.74
C ILE A 320 13.56 9.08 -9.07
N GLY A 321 13.85 10.14 -8.31
CA GLY A 321 15.10 10.87 -8.36
C GLY A 321 14.94 12.31 -7.89
N ILE A 322 16.04 12.88 -7.39
CA ILE A 322 16.10 14.31 -7.08
C ILE A 322 16.16 15.05 -8.42
N ARG A 323 15.04 15.59 -8.90
CA ARG A 323 15.07 16.47 -10.06
C ARG A 323 15.87 17.73 -9.68
N PRO A 324 16.95 18.09 -10.40
CA PRO A 324 17.58 19.38 -10.18
C PRO A 324 16.52 20.45 -10.45
N LYS A 325 16.31 21.36 -9.49
CA LYS A 325 15.45 22.53 -9.69
C LYS A 325 15.95 23.25 -10.95
N ARG A 326 15.09 23.31 -11.97
CA ARG A 326 15.30 24.19 -13.13
C ARG A 326 15.02 25.63 -12.71
#